data_AF-A0A3C0QK15-F1
#
_entry.id   AF-A0A3C0QK15-F1
#
_cell.length_a   1.000
_cell.length_b   1.000
_cell.length_c   1.000
_cell.angle_alpha   90.00
_cell.angle_beta   90.00
_cell.angle_gamma   90.00
#
_symmetry.space_group_name_H-M   'P 1'
#
loop_
_entity.id
_entity.type
_entity.pdbx_description
1 polymer ?
#
loop_
_entity_poly.entity_id
_entity_poly.type
_entity_poly.pdbx_seq_one_letter_code
_entity_poly.pdbx_strand_id
1 'polypeptide(L)'
;MSLFKRKKLVRPKNPLGMVLFQYDNIIKKELGGILKTLSSGKSMNPSRAEAILDKTMYKLDYILEDLSKNNLKIDYRSDKIRYGIINIIEDLKAYFKKAREYNFDGERTGMDRNINGPDKINEARQELKKKMKDIESDYL
;
A
#
# COMPACT_ATOMS: atom_id res chain seq x y z
N MET A 1 0.50 -37.79 0.95
CA MET A 1 1.31 -36.58 0.67
C MET A 1 0.41 -35.53 0.03
N SER A 2 0.07 -34.44 0.74
CA SER A 2 -0.75 -33.35 0.20
C SER A 2 0.18 -32.32 -0.46
N LEU A 3 0.37 -32.48 -1.78
CA LEU A 3 1.11 -31.54 -2.62
C LEU A 3 0.22 -30.31 -2.91
N PHE A 4 0.65 -29.16 -2.42
CA PHE A 4 0.13 -27.82 -2.71
C PHE A 4 -1.34 -27.54 -2.33
N LYS A 5 -1.60 -27.31 -1.03
CA LYS A 5 -2.73 -26.46 -0.64
C LYS A 5 -2.43 -25.02 -1.09
N ARG A 6 -2.90 -24.61 -2.29
CA ARG A 6 -3.08 -23.19 -2.58
C ARG A 6 -4.02 -22.64 -1.50
N LYS A 7 -3.51 -21.87 -0.53
CA LYS A 7 -4.38 -21.08 0.35
C LYS A 7 -5.26 -20.25 -0.57
N LYS A 8 -6.57 -20.52 -0.60
CA LYS A 8 -7.54 -19.59 -1.18
C LYS A 8 -7.25 -18.24 -0.51
N LEU A 9 -7.09 -17.18 -1.30
CA LEU A 9 -7.10 -15.81 -0.78
C LEU A 9 -8.48 -15.61 -0.16
N VAL A 10 -8.61 -15.96 1.12
CA VAL A 10 -9.81 -15.73 1.90
C VAL A 10 -9.94 -14.21 1.99
N ARG A 11 -11.02 -13.67 1.42
CA ARG A 11 -11.33 -12.25 1.62
C ARG A 11 -11.54 -12.06 3.12
N PRO A 12 -10.80 -11.14 3.77
CA PRO A 12 -10.94 -10.93 5.21
C PRO A 12 -12.38 -10.49 5.52
N LYS A 13 -12.99 -11.04 6.57
CA LYS A 13 -14.33 -10.60 7.02
C LYS A 13 -14.28 -9.29 7.82
N ASN A 14 -13.11 -8.94 8.39
CA ASN A 14 -12.92 -7.69 9.13
C ASN A 14 -12.80 -6.49 8.15
N PRO A 15 -13.51 -5.38 8.39
CA PRO A 15 -13.37 -4.13 7.62
C PRO A 15 -11.92 -3.66 7.43
N LEU A 16 -11.12 -3.66 8.50
CA LEU A 16 -9.71 -3.24 8.43
C LEU A 16 -8.87 -4.21 7.58
N GLY A 17 -9.18 -5.51 7.65
CA GLY A 17 -8.51 -6.52 6.85
C GLY A 17 -8.86 -6.37 5.38
N MET A 18 -10.14 -6.10 5.09
CA MET A 18 -10.60 -5.87 3.73
C MET A 18 -9.93 -4.65 3.11
N VAL A 19 -9.77 -3.57 3.88
CA VAL A 19 -9.03 -2.38 3.44
C VAL A 19 -7.56 -2.69 3.14
N LEU A 20 -6.87 -3.40 4.03
CA LEU A 20 -5.49 -3.82 3.78
C LEU A 20 -5.36 -4.70 2.52
N PHE A 21 -6.33 -5.59 2.32
CA PHE A 21 -6.39 -6.47 1.15
C PHE A 21 -6.62 -5.70 -0.14
N GLN A 22 -7.48 -4.67 -0.14
CA GLN A 22 -7.66 -3.79 -1.29
C GLN A 22 -6.38 -3.01 -1.60
N TYR A 23 -5.74 -2.45 -0.58
CA TYR A 23 -4.44 -1.79 -0.70
C TYR A 23 -3.37 -2.71 -1.29
N ASP A 24 -3.23 -3.93 -0.78
CA ASP A 24 -2.31 -4.95 -1.29
C ASP A 24 -2.55 -5.28 -2.77
N ASN A 25 -3.81 -5.39 -3.18
CA ASN A 25 -4.16 -5.68 -4.56
C ASN A 25 -3.81 -4.52 -5.49
N ILE A 26 -4.04 -3.28 -5.05
CA ILE A 26 -3.64 -2.07 -5.78
C ILE A 26 -2.12 -2.06 -5.98
N ILE A 27 -1.35 -2.29 -4.91
CA ILE A 27 0.11 -2.34 -5.01
C ILE A 27 0.54 -3.45 -5.97
N LYS A 28 0.02 -4.66 -5.83
CA LYS A 28 0.48 -5.79 -6.64
C LYS A 28 0.11 -5.66 -8.11
N LYS A 29 -1.10 -5.18 -8.43
CA LYS A 29 -1.61 -5.17 -9.80
C LYS A 29 -1.32 -3.89 -10.55
N GLU A 30 -1.39 -2.74 -9.88
CA GLU A 30 -1.37 -1.43 -10.55
C GLU A 30 -0.03 -0.72 -10.33
N LEU A 31 0.49 -0.73 -9.10
CA LEU A 31 1.74 -0.01 -8.77
C LEU A 31 2.99 -0.87 -8.86
N GLY A 32 2.86 -2.20 -8.88
CA GLY A 32 3.97 -3.13 -8.76
C GLY A 32 4.97 -3.02 -9.91
N GLY A 33 4.48 -2.70 -11.11
CA GLY A 33 5.33 -2.40 -12.27
C GLY A 33 6.12 -1.12 -12.07
N ILE A 34 5.44 -0.03 -11.70
CA ILE A 34 6.06 1.29 -11.50
C ILE A 34 7.09 1.23 -10.38
N LEU A 35 6.74 0.64 -9.24
CA LEU A 35 7.65 0.47 -8.10
C LEU A 35 8.89 -0.31 -8.53
N LYS A 36 8.75 -1.47 -9.19
CA LYS A 36 9.91 -2.25 -9.64
C LYS A 36 10.81 -1.45 -10.59
N THR A 37 10.24 -0.70 -11.52
CA THR A 37 11.00 0.12 -12.47
C THR A 37 11.79 1.21 -11.73
N LEU A 38 11.14 1.96 -10.84
CA LEU A 38 11.77 3.01 -10.05
C LEU A 38 12.82 2.45 -9.08
N SER A 39 12.54 1.34 -8.40
CA SER A 39 13.49 0.63 -7.51
C SER A 39 14.75 0.16 -8.26
N SER A 40 14.62 -0.16 -9.55
CA SER A 40 15.76 -0.57 -10.39
C SER A 40 16.61 0.59 -10.90
N GLY A 41 16.32 1.83 -10.47
CA GLY A 41 16.98 3.04 -10.96
C GLY A 41 16.59 3.40 -12.39
N LYS A 42 15.57 2.75 -12.97
CA LYS A 42 15.16 3.00 -14.36
C LYS A 42 14.12 4.10 -14.40
N SER A 43 14.19 4.93 -15.43
CA SER A 43 13.16 5.91 -15.75
C SER A 43 11.98 5.26 -16.48
N MET A 44 10.80 5.82 -16.28
CA MET A 44 9.57 5.39 -16.96
C MET A 44 8.98 6.56 -17.75
N ASN A 45 8.24 6.27 -18.82
CA ASN A 45 7.51 7.31 -19.54
C ASN A 45 6.51 8.02 -18.59
N PRO A 46 6.67 9.34 -18.35
CA PRO A 46 5.88 10.07 -17.37
C PRO A 46 4.39 10.01 -17.64
N SER A 47 3.96 10.18 -18.89
CA SER A 47 2.53 10.22 -19.24
C SER A 47 1.83 8.88 -18.98
N ARG A 48 2.54 7.75 -19.18
CA ARG A 48 1.99 6.42 -18.88
C ARG A 48 1.95 6.17 -17.37
N ALA A 49 3.00 6.57 -16.65
CA ALA A 49 3.05 6.43 -15.20
C ALA A 49 1.99 7.30 -14.52
N GLU A 50 1.79 8.52 -15.01
CA GLU A 50 0.83 9.49 -14.48
C GLU A 50 -0.62 9.02 -14.65
N ALA A 51 -1.00 8.50 -15.82
CA ALA A 51 -2.34 7.95 -16.06
C ALA A 51 -2.67 6.77 -15.14
N ILE A 52 -1.69 5.88 -14.89
CA ILE A 52 -1.85 4.77 -13.95
C ILE A 52 -1.96 5.32 -12.52
N LEU A 53 -1.12 6.30 -12.17
CA LEU A 53 -1.09 6.88 -10.85
C LEU A 53 -2.35 7.65 -10.51
N ASP A 54 -2.89 8.51 -11.36
CA ASP A 54 -4.12 9.25 -11.07
C ASP A 54 -5.28 8.29 -10.77
N LYS A 55 -5.43 7.26 -11.61
CA LYS A 55 -6.44 6.21 -11.39
C LYS A 55 -6.22 5.49 -10.07
N THR A 56 -4.97 5.23 -9.72
CA THR A 56 -4.63 4.50 -8.49
C THR A 56 -4.80 5.37 -7.25
N MET A 57 -4.42 6.65 -7.32
CA MET A 57 -4.55 7.63 -6.25
C MET A 57 -6.01 7.85 -5.89
N TYR A 58 -6.90 7.94 -6.90
CA TYR A 58 -8.34 8.02 -6.67
C TYR A 58 -8.87 6.82 -5.85
N LYS A 59 -8.39 5.60 -6.13
CA LYS A 59 -8.77 4.41 -5.35
C LYS A 59 -8.22 4.43 -3.93
N LEU A 60 -7.00 4.93 -3.74
CA LEU A 60 -6.40 5.09 -2.41
C LEU A 60 -7.16 6.14 -1.59
N ASP A 61 -7.60 7.23 -2.22
CA ASP A 61 -8.45 8.25 -1.59
C ASP A 61 -9.81 7.69 -1.20
N TYR A 62 -10.42 6.89 -2.06
CA TYR A 62 -11.66 6.20 -1.73
C TYR A 62 -11.50 5.28 -0.50
N ILE A 63 -10.38 4.57 -0.40
CA ILE A 63 -10.06 3.71 0.75
C ILE A 63 -9.89 4.56 2.03
N LEU A 64 -9.20 5.71 1.94
CA LEU A 64 -9.02 6.60 3.08
C LEU A 64 -10.35 7.21 3.55
N GLU A 65 -11.20 7.64 2.62
CA GLU A 65 -12.54 8.13 2.93
C GLU A 65 -13.40 7.06 3.61
N ASP A 66 -13.36 5.82 3.11
CA ASP A 66 -14.10 4.70 3.69
C ASP A 66 -13.59 4.39 5.11
N LEU A 67 -12.27 4.42 5.34
CA LEU A 67 -11.68 4.27 6.67
C LEU A 67 -12.10 5.39 7.64
N SER A 68 -12.22 6.62 7.14
CA SER A 68 -12.61 7.80 7.93
C SER A 68 -14.10 7.79 8.29
N LYS A 69 -14.97 7.36 7.35
CA LYS A 69 -16.43 7.25 7.57
C LYS A 69 -16.78 6.07 8.47
N ASN A 70 -16.00 5.00 8.43
CA ASN A 70 -16.14 3.86 9.34
C ASN A 70 -15.73 4.26 10.77
N ASN A 71 -16.66 4.86 11.51
CA ASN A 71 -16.61 5.03 12.96
C ASN A 71 -16.69 3.65 13.64
N LEU A 72 -15.64 2.81 13.52
CA LEU A 72 -15.45 1.67 14.41
C LEU A 72 -15.31 2.26 15.82
N LYS A 73 -16.41 2.25 16.58
CA LYS A 73 -16.48 2.55 18.02
C LYS A 73 -15.69 1.55 18.90
N ILE A 74 -14.64 0.93 18.38
CA ILE A 74 -14.23 -0.39 18.81
C ILE A 74 -12.71 -0.46 18.89
N ASP A 75 -12.23 -0.42 20.13
CA ASP A 75 -10.93 -0.92 20.61
C ASP A 75 -9.66 -0.16 20.14
N TYR A 76 -8.85 0.29 21.12
CA TYR A 76 -7.59 1.06 20.93
C TYR A 76 -6.61 0.36 19.97
N ARG A 77 -6.64 -0.97 19.92
CA ARG A 77 -5.80 -1.78 19.02
C ARG A 77 -6.21 -1.64 17.55
N SER A 78 -7.51 -1.64 17.28
CA SER A 78 -8.07 -1.44 15.93
C SER A 78 -7.79 -0.03 15.42
N ASP A 79 -7.83 0.96 16.32
CA ASP A 79 -7.53 2.34 15.99
C ASP A 79 -6.05 2.53 15.61
N LYS A 80 -5.13 1.89 16.34
CA LYS A 80 -3.71 1.85 15.96
C LYS A 80 -3.46 1.22 14.59
N ILE A 81 -4.19 0.16 14.24
CA ILE A 81 -4.11 -0.46 12.90
C ILE A 81 -4.61 0.54 11.86
N ARG A 82 -5.75 1.19 12.09
CA ARG A 82 -6.33 2.19 11.18
C ARG A 82 -5.32 3.30 10.88
N TYR A 83 -4.76 3.92 11.92
CA TYR A 83 -3.73 4.95 11.75
C TYR A 83 -2.49 4.42 11.02
N GLY A 84 -2.07 3.18 11.30
CA GLY A 84 -0.97 2.57 10.57
C GLY A 84 -1.27 2.40 9.06
N ILE A 85 -2.51 2.04 8.68
CA ILE A 85 -2.91 1.92 7.28
C ILE A 85 -2.90 3.29 6.61
N ILE A 86 -3.45 4.31 7.29
CA ILE A 86 -3.46 5.69 6.80
C ILE A 86 -2.03 6.17 6.53
N ASN A 87 -1.14 6.03 7.52
CA ASN A 87 0.26 6.44 7.39
C ASN A 87 0.96 5.76 6.20
N ILE A 88 0.72 4.46 5.99
CA ILE A 88 1.31 3.72 4.85
C ILE A 88 0.79 4.26 3.51
N ILE A 89 -0.50 4.58 3.42
CA ILE A 89 -1.09 5.15 2.19
C ILE A 89 -0.53 6.56 1.95
N GLU A 90 -0.39 7.37 2.99
CA GLU A 90 0.19 8.71 2.92
C GLU A 90 1.67 8.69 2.52
N ASP A 91 2.47 7.79 3.10
CA ASP A 91 3.87 7.59 2.71
C ASP A 91 3.99 7.19 1.24
N LEU A 92 3.13 6.29 0.77
CA LEU A 92 3.10 5.88 -0.62
C LEU A 92 2.69 7.04 -1.55
N LYS A 93 1.72 7.86 -1.13
CA LYS A 93 1.34 9.09 -1.84
C LYS A 93 2.49 10.09 -1.92
N ALA A 94 3.20 10.30 -0.82
CA ALA A 94 4.36 11.18 -0.77
C ALA A 94 5.47 10.70 -1.71
N TYR A 95 5.76 9.39 -1.72
CA TYR A 95 6.70 8.77 -2.65
C TYR A 95 6.34 9.04 -4.11
N PHE A 96 5.08 8.83 -4.50
CA PHE A 96 4.67 9.06 -5.88
C PHE A 96 4.55 10.53 -6.27
N LYS A 97 4.22 11.43 -5.32
CA LYS A 97 4.26 12.88 -5.56
C LYS A 97 5.68 13.32 -5.92
N LYS A 98 6.68 12.81 -5.19
CA LYS A 98 8.08 13.08 -5.47
C LYS A 98 8.57 12.42 -6.75
N ALA A 99 8.13 11.18 -7.02
CA ALA A 99 8.39 10.55 -8.32
C ALA A 99 7.85 11.40 -9.48
N ARG A 100 6.69 12.06 -9.33
CA ARG A 100 6.18 13.03 -10.32
C ARG A 100 7.08 14.24 -10.46
N GLU A 101 7.51 14.86 -9.36
CA GLU A 101 8.45 16.00 -9.38
C GLU A 101 9.75 15.66 -10.12
N TYR A 102 10.18 14.40 -10.06
CA TYR A 102 11.35 13.89 -10.77
C TYR A 102 11.05 13.25 -12.13
N ASN A 103 9.86 13.46 -12.71
CA ASN A 103 9.46 12.87 -14.00
C ASN A 103 9.66 11.34 -14.08
N PHE A 104 9.41 10.64 -12.97
CA PHE A 104 9.57 9.19 -12.85
C PHE A 104 10.99 8.70 -13.16
N ASP A 105 11.99 9.52 -12.83
CA ASP A 105 13.39 9.13 -12.83
C ASP A 105 13.71 8.33 -11.56
N GLY A 106 13.98 7.03 -11.73
CA GLY A 106 14.28 6.12 -10.64
C GLY A 106 15.56 6.46 -9.89
N GLU A 107 16.58 7.03 -10.55
CA GLU A 107 17.84 7.40 -9.90
C GLU A 107 17.63 8.60 -8.96
N ARG A 108 16.96 9.65 -9.46
CA ARG A 108 16.66 10.84 -8.67
C ARG A 108 15.70 10.56 -7.52
N THR A 109 14.70 9.71 -7.76
CA THR A 109 13.74 9.32 -6.72
C THR A 109 14.37 8.43 -5.65
N GLY A 110 15.33 7.57 -6.01
CA GLY A 110 16.05 6.72 -5.06
C GLY A 110 17.07 7.45 -4.19
N MET A 111 17.58 8.60 -4.64
CA MET A 111 18.55 9.42 -3.89
C MET A 111 17.91 10.35 -2.86
N ASP A 112 16.59 10.56 -2.92
CA ASP A 112 15.89 11.47 -2.00
C ASP A 112 15.70 10.83 -0.61
N ARG A 113 16.50 11.27 0.35
CA ARG A 113 16.50 10.76 1.74
C ARG A 113 15.30 11.23 2.57
N ASN A 114 14.53 12.21 2.07
CA ASN A 114 13.41 12.80 2.81
C ASN A 114 12.11 11.99 2.69
N ILE A 115 12.12 10.89 1.93
CA ILE A 115 10.93 10.10 1.66
C ILE A 115 11.18 8.66 2.03
N ASN A 116 10.17 7.99 2.56
CA ASN A 116 10.22 6.55 2.76
C ASN A 116 10.24 5.86 1.40
N GLY A 117 11.36 5.21 1.10
CA GLY A 117 11.50 4.41 -0.10
C GLY A 117 10.55 3.20 -0.13
N PRO A 118 10.43 2.53 -1.28
CA PRO A 118 9.55 1.37 -1.46
C PRO A 118 9.84 0.23 -0.47
N ASP A 119 11.09 0.09 -0.02
CA ASP A 119 11.49 -0.93 0.96
C ASP A 119 10.91 -0.64 2.36
N LYS A 120 11.00 0.61 2.84
CA LYS A 120 10.40 1.02 4.12
C LYS A 120 8.88 0.89 4.10
N ILE A 121 8.24 1.27 2.99
CA ILE A 121 6.79 1.09 2.81
C ILE A 121 6.42 -0.40 2.85
N ASN A 122 7.25 -1.27 2.25
CA ASN A 122 7.06 -2.70 2.30
C ASN A 122 7.25 -3.27 3.71
N GLU A 123 8.23 -2.79 4.47
CA GLU A 123 8.47 -3.18 5.86
C GLU A 123 7.29 -2.80 6.75
N ALA A 124 6.84 -1.54 6.70
CA ALA A 124 5.67 -1.06 7.42
C ALA A 124 4.43 -1.90 7.08
N ARG A 125 4.24 -2.27 5.80
CA ARG A 125 3.16 -3.16 5.36
C ARG A 125 3.27 -4.56 5.97
N GLN A 126 4.47 -5.13 6.09
CA GLN A 126 4.66 -6.45 6.70
C GLN A 126 4.42 -6.41 8.21
N GLU A 127 4.88 -5.37 8.89
CA GLU A 127 4.57 -5.18 10.31
C GLU A 127 3.08 -5.04 10.56
N LEU A 128 2.38 -4.31 9.70
CA LEU A 128 0.94 -4.11 9.84
C LEU A 128 0.18 -5.42 9.62
N LYS A 129 0.61 -6.26 8.67
CA LYS A 129 0.10 -7.64 8.52
C LYS A 129 0.31 -8.50 9.75
N LYS A 130 1.49 -8.43 10.37
CA LYS A 130 1.77 -9.15 11.62
C LYS A 130 0.83 -8.68 12.74
N LYS A 131 0.74 -7.37 12.95
CA LYS A 131 -0.17 -6.76 13.95
C LYS A 131 -1.64 -7.15 13.71
N MET A 132 -2.08 -7.22 12.45
CA MET A 132 -3.43 -7.66 12.11
C MET A 132 -3.67 -9.15 12.37
N LYS A 133 -2.65 -9.99 12.14
CA LYS A 133 -2.70 -11.42 12.46
C LYS A 133 -2.78 -11.66 13.97
N ASP A 134 -2.06 -10.85 14.76
CA ASP A 134 -2.06 -10.92 16.22
C ASP A 134 -3.40 -10.49 16.85
N ILE A 135 -4.24 -9.75 16.12
CA ILE A 135 -5.54 -9.22 16.59
C ILE A 135 -6.71 -10.14 16.19
N GLU A 136 -6.45 -11.38 15.74
CA GLU A 136 -7.48 -12.32 15.24
C GLU A 136 -8.39 -11.71 14.15
N SER A 137 -7.81 -10.86 13.31
CA SER A 137 -8.50 -10.30 12.14
C SER A 137 -8.08 -11.02 10.86
N ASP A 138 -8.50 -12.28 10.71
CA ASP A 138 -8.77 -12.94 9.41
C ASP A 138 -7.70 -12.77 8.29
N TYR A 139 -6.40 -12.75 8.63
CA TYR A 139 -5.29 -12.80 7.68
C TYR A 139 -4.51 -14.11 7.84
N LEU A 140 -4.87 -15.12 7.04
CA LEU A 140 -4.21 -16.43 6.96
C LEU A 140 -3.04 -16.43 5.97
#